data_AF-A0A2E4PLE0-F1
#
_entry.id   AF-A0A2E4PLE0-F1
#
_cell.length_a   1.000
_cell.length_b   1.000
_cell.length_c   1.000
_cell.angle_alpha   90.00
_cell.angle_beta   90.00
_cell.angle_gamma   90.00
#
_symmetry.space_group_name_H-M   'P 1'
#
loop_
_entity.id
_entity.type
_entity.pdbx_description
1 polymer ?
#
loop_
_entity_poly.entity_id
_entity_poly.type
_entity_poly.pdbx_seq_one_letter_code
_entity_poly.pdbx_strand_id
1 'polypeptide(L)'
;MITIEALRKLLFSFPEVEEAPHFEKISFRIKKKIFATYSHSPHSVTLKLSLEEQDVFSSGKGNAIFPVPNAWGKQGWTVVDLSIVHEDLFHDAITTAYGNVAPKKLVQLVQKKLA
;
A
#
# COMPACT_ATOMS: atom_id res chain seq x y z
N MET A 1 -3.77 10.03 -11.74
CA MET A 1 -2.65 9.09 -11.88
C MET A 1 -1.56 9.46 -10.89
N ILE A 2 -1.09 8.50 -10.12
CA ILE A 2 -0.03 8.64 -9.11
C ILE A 2 1.26 8.09 -9.70
N THR A 3 2.30 8.91 -9.82
CA THR A 3 3.58 8.46 -10.40
C THR A 3 4.41 7.66 -9.40
N ILE A 4 5.43 6.94 -9.88
CA ILE A 4 6.37 6.22 -9.01
C ILE A 4 7.16 7.17 -8.10
N GLU A 5 7.46 8.40 -8.55
CA GLU A 5 8.12 9.42 -7.76
C GLU A 5 7.23 9.90 -6.62
N ALA A 6 5.94 10.14 -6.89
CA ALA A 6 4.96 10.49 -5.87
C ALA A 6 4.77 9.36 -4.85
N LEU A 7 4.65 8.11 -5.33
CA LEU A 7 4.60 6.91 -4.51
C LEU A 7 5.81 6.80 -3.57
N ARG A 8 7.03 6.94 -4.11
CA ARG A 8 8.28 6.89 -3.33
C ARG A 8 8.35 8.01 -2.31
N LYS A 9 8.01 9.25 -2.71
CA LYS A 9 7.99 10.39 -1.81
C LYS A 9 7.07 10.16 -0.61
N LEU A 10 5.88 9.60 -0.85
CA LEU A 10 4.94 9.25 0.21
C LEU A 10 5.49 8.13 1.09
N LEU A 11 5.92 7.01 0.50
CA LEU A 11 6.41 5.85 1.24
C LEU A 11 7.63 6.15 2.10
N PHE A 12 8.58 6.94 1.60
CA PHE A 12 9.75 7.38 2.38
C PHE A 12 9.44 8.46 3.41
N SER A 13 8.24 9.02 3.40
CA SER A 13 7.78 9.89 4.50
C SER A 13 7.40 9.08 5.75
N PHE A 14 7.16 7.77 5.59
CA PHE A 14 6.88 6.86 6.69
C PHE A 14 8.18 6.38 7.36
N PRO A 15 8.22 6.28 8.70
CA PRO A 15 9.41 5.84 9.42
C PRO A 15 9.86 4.43 9.04
N GLU A 16 11.18 4.26 8.90
CA GLU A 16 11.84 2.96 8.69
C GLU A 16 11.37 2.17 7.45
N VAL A 17 10.85 2.87 6.42
CA VAL A 17 10.55 2.23 5.13
C VAL A 17 11.83 2.05 4.31
N GLU A 18 12.05 0.83 3.85
CA GLU A 18 13.16 0.47 2.97
C GLU A 18 12.61 -0.01 1.61
N GLU A 19 13.29 0.37 0.53
CA GLU A 19 13.04 -0.15 -0.82
C GLU A 19 13.99 -1.34 -1.10
N ALA A 20 13.45 -2.43 -1.63
CA ALA A 20 14.23 -3.61 -2.00
C ALA A 20 13.65 -4.30 -3.24
N PRO A 21 14.48 -4.93 -4.09
CA PRO A 21 14.01 -5.76 -5.19
C PRO A 21 13.12 -6.92 -4.71
N HIS A 22 12.10 -7.26 -5.50
CA HIS A 22 11.24 -8.42 -5.29
C HIS A 22 10.82 -9.00 -6.65
N PHE A 23 11.60 -9.96 -7.15
CA PHE A 23 11.51 -10.43 -8.54
C PHE A 23 11.65 -9.25 -9.53
N GLU A 24 10.74 -9.10 -10.47
CA GLU A 24 10.68 -8.01 -11.45
C GLU A 24 9.99 -6.73 -10.88
N LYS A 25 9.70 -6.72 -9.57
CA LYS A 25 8.97 -5.66 -8.89
C LYS A 25 9.82 -4.98 -7.81
N ILE A 26 9.35 -3.82 -7.39
CA ILE A 26 9.94 -3.06 -6.27
C ILE A 26 9.08 -3.32 -5.03
N SER A 27 9.69 -3.77 -3.95
CA SER A 27 9.01 -3.97 -2.66
C SER A 27 9.43 -2.92 -1.64
N PHE A 28 8.46 -2.47 -0.85
CA PHE A 28 8.65 -1.57 0.27
C PHE A 28 8.39 -2.32 1.57
N ARG A 29 9.32 -2.18 2.50
CA ARG A 29 9.42 -3.04 3.68
C ARG A 29 9.65 -2.23 4.94
N ILE A 30 9.25 -2.83 6.06
CA ILE A 30 9.56 -2.35 7.41
C ILE A 30 10.12 -3.55 8.16
N LYS A 31 11.36 -3.45 8.64
CA LYS A 31 12.03 -4.55 9.35
C LYS A 31 11.94 -5.89 8.59
N LYS A 32 12.24 -5.84 7.29
CA LYS A 32 12.19 -6.97 6.32
C LYS A 32 10.79 -7.50 5.97
N LYS A 33 9.71 -6.96 6.54
CA LYS A 33 8.33 -7.35 6.20
C LYS A 33 7.77 -6.47 5.09
N ILE A 34 7.29 -7.07 4.01
CA ILE A 34 6.68 -6.35 2.88
C ILE A 34 5.28 -5.89 3.27
N PHE A 35 4.97 -4.63 2.99
CA PHE A 35 3.61 -4.08 3.11
C PHE A 35 3.09 -3.50 1.79
N ALA A 36 3.99 -3.12 0.87
CA ALA A 36 3.64 -2.62 -0.44
C ALA A 36 4.61 -3.16 -1.52
N THR A 37 4.10 -3.48 -2.69
CA THR A 37 4.89 -3.90 -3.86
C THR A 37 4.42 -3.17 -5.10
N TYR A 38 5.29 -2.37 -5.71
CA TYR A 38 5.02 -1.66 -6.95
C TYR A 38 5.26 -2.53 -8.18
N SER A 39 4.33 -2.46 -9.13
CA SER A 39 4.44 -3.05 -10.46
C SER A 39 4.37 -1.93 -11.50
N HIS A 40 5.30 -1.93 -12.46
CA HIS A 40 5.28 -0.95 -13.53
C HIS A 40 4.24 -1.29 -14.61
N SER A 41 4.11 -2.57 -14.94
CA SER A 41 3.11 -3.09 -15.89
C SER A 41 2.39 -4.29 -15.26
N PRO A 42 1.12 -4.15 -14.82
CA PRO A 42 0.30 -2.93 -14.84
C PRO A 42 0.77 -1.89 -13.82
N HIS A 43 0.52 -0.59 -14.07
CA HIS A 43 0.92 0.53 -13.20
C HIS A 43 0.11 0.54 -11.90
N SER A 44 0.60 -0.19 -10.90
CA SER A 44 -0.16 -0.53 -9.70
C SER A 44 0.74 -0.72 -8.49
N VAL A 45 0.14 -0.67 -7.30
CA VAL A 45 0.78 -1.14 -6.07
C VAL A 45 -0.07 -2.25 -5.45
N THR A 46 0.55 -3.29 -4.94
CA THR A 46 -0.11 -4.32 -4.13
C THR A 46 0.18 -4.06 -2.66
N LEU A 47 -0.86 -3.88 -1.86
CA LEU A 47 -0.80 -3.55 -0.44
C LEU A 47 -1.19 -4.74 0.44
N LYS A 48 -0.63 -4.81 1.64
CA LYS A 48 -1.00 -5.77 2.67
C LYS A 48 -2.06 -5.16 3.60
N LEU A 49 -3.31 -5.57 3.39
CA LEU A 49 -4.44 -5.20 4.22
C LEU A 49 -4.95 -6.42 5.00
N SER A 50 -5.78 -6.18 6.03
CA SER A 50 -6.70 -7.19 6.55
C SER A 50 -7.84 -7.44 5.55
N LEU A 51 -8.60 -8.51 5.74
CA LEU A 51 -9.74 -8.81 4.88
C LEU A 51 -10.88 -7.79 5.04
N GLU A 52 -11.07 -7.27 6.25
CA GLU A 52 -12.07 -6.24 6.53
C GLU A 52 -11.71 -4.92 5.84
N GLU A 53 -10.45 -4.47 5.97
CA GLU A 53 -9.97 -3.26 5.27
C GLU A 53 -10.00 -3.45 3.75
N GLN A 54 -9.61 -4.63 3.25
CA GLN A 54 -9.70 -4.95 1.82
C GLN A 54 -11.14 -4.79 1.31
N ASP A 55 -12.14 -5.30 2.04
CA ASP A 55 -13.56 -5.17 1.67
C ASP A 55 -14.00 -3.71 1.67
N VAL A 56 -13.65 -2.95 2.72
CA VAL A 56 -13.94 -1.52 2.83
C VAL A 56 -13.36 -0.74 1.65
N PHE A 57 -12.07 -0.89 1.36
CA PHE A 57 -11.43 -0.16 0.25
C PHE A 57 -11.93 -0.62 -1.12
N SER A 58 -12.25 -1.91 -1.29
CA SER A 58 -12.74 -2.45 -2.56
C SER A 58 -14.20 -2.07 -2.86
N SER A 59 -14.96 -1.65 -1.85
CA SER A 59 -16.33 -1.15 -2.03
C SER A 59 -16.40 0.22 -2.72
N GLY A 60 -15.27 0.90 -2.88
CA GLY A 60 -15.16 2.21 -3.52
C GLY A 60 -15.60 2.21 -5.00
N LYS A 61 -16.15 3.34 -5.45
CA LYS A 61 -16.53 3.51 -6.86
C LYS A 61 -15.29 3.54 -7.77
N GLY A 62 -15.40 2.94 -8.95
CA GLY A 62 -14.37 3.01 -9.99
C GLY A 62 -13.42 1.81 -10.08
N ASN A 63 -13.58 0.80 -9.21
CA ASN A 63 -12.82 -0.46 -9.26
C ASN A 63 -11.28 -0.26 -9.26
N ALA A 64 -10.81 0.83 -8.65
CA ALA A 64 -9.39 1.17 -8.57
C ALA A 64 -8.66 0.36 -7.50
N ILE A 65 -9.39 -0.20 -6.53
CA ILE A 65 -8.86 -1.05 -5.45
C ILE A 65 -9.62 -2.36 -5.49
N PHE A 66 -8.90 -3.48 -5.55
CA PHE A 66 -9.51 -4.80 -5.64
C PHE A 66 -8.56 -5.88 -5.10
N PRO A 67 -9.08 -7.02 -4.59
CA PRO A 67 -8.23 -8.13 -4.16
C PRO A 67 -7.39 -8.67 -5.32
N VAL A 68 -6.16 -9.11 -5.03
CA VAL A 68 -5.38 -9.87 -6.02
C VAL A 68 -6.19 -11.11 -6.44
N PRO A 69 -6.38 -11.40 -7.74
CA PRO A 69 -7.30 -12.44 -8.22
C PRO A 69 -6.70 -13.86 -8.09
N ASN A 70 -6.20 -14.22 -6.91
CA ASN A 70 -5.64 -15.53 -6.57
C ASN A 70 -5.64 -15.78 -5.04
N ALA A 71 -4.92 -16.81 -4.58
CA ALA A 71 -4.84 -17.17 -3.16
C ALA A 71 -4.28 -16.05 -2.26
N TRP A 72 -3.47 -15.12 -2.79
CA TRP A 72 -2.96 -13.98 -2.03
C TRP A 72 -4.04 -12.96 -1.71
N GLY A 73 -5.01 -12.76 -2.61
CA GLY A 73 -6.17 -11.91 -2.36
C GLY A 73 -6.96 -12.34 -1.14
N LYS A 74 -7.14 -13.66 -0.98
CA LYS A 74 -7.76 -14.28 0.21
C LYS A 74 -6.97 -14.12 1.51
N GLN A 75 -5.76 -13.56 1.43
CA GLN A 75 -4.95 -13.19 2.59
C GLN A 75 -4.90 -11.66 2.78
N GLY A 76 -5.71 -10.88 2.07
CA GLY A 76 -5.75 -9.41 2.18
C GLY A 76 -4.74 -8.68 1.30
N TRP A 77 -4.02 -9.38 0.40
CA TRP A 77 -3.21 -8.69 -0.61
C TRP A 77 -4.13 -8.04 -1.63
N THR A 78 -4.00 -6.72 -1.75
CA THR A 78 -4.96 -5.88 -2.45
C THR A 78 -4.23 -5.04 -3.48
N VAL A 79 -4.69 -5.06 -4.73
CA VAL A 79 -4.15 -4.23 -5.80
C VAL A 79 -4.81 -2.86 -5.75
N VAL A 80 -4.01 -1.82 -5.95
CA VAL A 80 -4.43 -0.45 -6.19
C VAL A 80 -3.89 -0.02 -7.56
N ASP A 81 -4.79 0.33 -8.48
CA ASP A 81 -4.45 0.87 -9.79
C ASP A 81 -4.09 2.35 -9.65
N LEU A 82 -2.80 2.65 -9.81
CA LEU A 82 -2.26 4.01 -9.65
C LEU A 82 -2.69 4.94 -10.78
N SER A 83 -3.20 4.40 -11.89
CA SER A 83 -3.66 5.16 -13.04
C SER A 83 -4.96 5.91 -12.74
N ILE A 84 -5.86 5.27 -11.99
CA ILE A 84 -7.24 5.72 -11.79
C ILE A 84 -7.64 5.99 -10.34
N VAL A 85 -6.87 5.52 -9.34
CA VAL A 85 -7.20 5.75 -7.93
C VAL A 85 -7.17 7.24 -7.58
N HIS A 86 -8.11 7.67 -6.72
CA HIS A 86 -8.10 9.01 -6.13
C HIS A 86 -6.97 9.13 -5.09
N GLU A 87 -6.32 10.29 -5.03
CA GLU A 87 -5.13 10.50 -4.19
C GLU A 87 -5.43 10.28 -2.70
N ASP A 88 -6.53 10.84 -2.18
CA ASP A 88 -6.92 10.67 -0.77
C ASP A 88 -7.17 9.19 -0.42
N LEU A 89 -7.91 8.47 -1.28
CA LEU A 89 -8.20 7.05 -1.06
C LEU A 89 -6.93 6.20 -1.10
N PHE A 90 -6.01 6.55 -1.98
CA PHE A 90 -4.70 5.91 -2.06
C PHE A 90 -3.86 6.17 -0.80
N HIS A 91 -3.84 7.42 -0.33
CA HIS A 91 -3.13 7.81 0.89
C HIS A 91 -3.67 7.07 2.12
N ASP A 92 -4.98 6.93 2.25
CA ASP A 92 -5.62 6.16 3.31
C ASP A 92 -5.23 4.68 3.23
N ALA A 93 -5.36 4.07 2.05
CA ALA A 93 -5.06 2.65 1.85
C ALA A 93 -3.59 2.31 2.16
N ILE A 94 -2.64 3.13 1.70
CA ILE A 94 -1.21 2.87 1.93
C ILE A 94 -0.79 3.14 3.37
N THR A 95 -1.42 4.11 4.04
CA THR A 95 -1.21 4.39 5.47
C THR A 95 -1.73 3.25 6.33
N THR A 96 -2.91 2.70 6.01
CA THR A 96 -3.46 1.51 6.65
C THR A 96 -2.55 0.29 6.46
N ALA A 97 -2.08 0.05 5.23
CA ALA A 97 -1.15 -1.05 4.94
C ALA A 97 0.17 -0.93 5.72
N TYR A 98 0.71 0.28 5.84
CA TYR A 98 1.86 0.55 6.71
C TYR A 98 1.54 0.20 8.16
N GLY A 99 0.40 0.65 8.69
CA GLY A 99 -0.05 0.40 10.06
C GLY A 99 -0.17 -1.08 10.43
N ASN A 100 -0.57 -1.92 9.47
CA ASN A 100 -0.69 -3.36 9.66
C ASN A 100 0.64 -4.10 9.82
N VAL A 101 1.73 -3.53 9.32
CA VAL A 101 3.05 -4.18 9.30
C VAL A 101 4.01 -3.51 10.27
N ALA A 102 3.88 -2.20 10.45
CA ALA A 102 4.74 -1.40 11.30
C ALA A 102 4.56 -1.75 12.79
N PRO A 103 5.64 -1.73 13.60
CA PRO A 103 5.51 -1.76 15.05
C PRO A 103 4.66 -0.58 15.57
N LYS A 104 3.87 -0.81 16.63
CA LYS A 104 3.00 0.21 17.25
C LYS A 104 3.69 1.57 17.48
N LYS A 105 4.97 1.57 17.87
CA LYS A 105 5.75 2.79 18.08
C LYS A 105 5.87 3.65 16.81
N LEU A 106 6.05 3.04 15.64
CA LEU A 106 6.17 3.77 14.38
C LEU A 106 4.81 4.28 13.89
N VAL A 107 3.76 3.48 14.08
CA VAL A 107 2.38 3.90 13.77
C VAL A 107 2.02 5.17 14.54
N GLN A 108 2.38 5.26 15.83
CA GLN A 108 2.16 6.45 16.64
C GLN A 108 2.92 7.69 16.12
N LEU A 109 4.10 7.53 15.51
CA LEU A 109 4.84 8.65 14.92
C LEU A 109 4.11 9.20 13.68
N VAL A 110 3.56 8.32 12.85
CA VAL A 110 2.76 8.71 11.68
C VAL A 110 1.49 9.42 12.12
N GLN A 111 0.76 8.85 13.09
CA GLN A 111 -0.48 9.46 13.62
C GLN A 111 -0.26 10.84 14.23
N LYS A 112 0.83 11.05 14.98
CA LYS A 112 1.19 12.36 15.54
C LYS A 112 1.54 13.41 14.49
N LYS A 113 1.95 13.00 13.30
CA LYS A 113 2.31 13.91 12.20
C LYS A 113 1.07 14.36 11.41
N LEU A 114 -0.02 13.61 11.52
CA LEU A 114 -1.31 13.87 10.84
C LEU A 114 -2.32 14.60 11.74
N ALA A 115 -2.05 14.68 13.05
CA ALA A 115 -2.83 15.43 14.04
C ALA A 115 -2.31 16.86 14.19
#